data_AF-A0A328C3V3-F1
#
_entry.id   AF-A0A328C3V3-F1
#
_cell.length_a   1.000
_cell.length_b   1.000
_cell.length_c   1.000
_cell.angle_alpha   90.00
_cell.angle_beta   90.00
_cell.angle_gamma   90.00
#
_symmetry.space_group_name_H-M   'P 1'
#
loop_
_entity.id
_entity.type
_entity.pdbx_description
1 polymer ?
#
loop_
_entity_poly.entity_id
_entity_poly.type
_entity_poly.pdbx_seq_one_letter_code
_entity_poly.pdbx_strand_id
1 'polypeptide(L)'
;MIRLTLPEAPAPLDPTASPRQWLPEPRALVDALSATIADGEPEGLRALGQVMGAPELDLVVTPLTARAAVLGAQNGRAFYHHELRLRQPMPEHLEPELAVWQAGTTPQWSDGVLAEPKYFSFFQDAPFPAYNPNHRRKWRAHELLHGASRFFWHPQMTRFELYVSARLNELLPIIHWYGFDEIFRPRCPEHQGRLLYRELCPRCEALATPYWELDPASPGQHALGMGAAHNALEHLESEWTAITQEINTGRLHATPRGRLDASSDAVGYMRAHWNRVTAWSTGSWVERFLIDGVDYFSSLEALLLNVGQATQHLVCGTLELDPQHYLAGRTRRQLQDIAARVLLALEWLDPESSQGQEAEAALEPHLEALGELSAALLESPERMGEALDGFAECARTFSEVAELFPEPIAESFLGFGYRFVDADVFAQAGAMQLAQGIEDAAPQTFAMLTDPLDSALALTQWEGFEAPGRLSGRLHGWLVAQLGPEHPLSEQARFEAFANEEPRHDEEATLFAALPEHPEALLTQEGRLRPNATLRRAAFDASLITRTIGQALPEGHDDTRLDVAAALVDGQLRLVVESPEFGSILDHLQAGDAPESWLTPELCEPLYELLENSLVCWLPAPRRGD
;
A
#
# COMPACT_ATOMS: atom_id res chain seq x y z
N MET A 1 -26.96 -8.55 -5.65
CA MET A 1 -26.62 -7.27 -6.32
C MET A 1 -26.22 -6.31 -5.21
N ILE A 2 -25.03 -5.72 -5.27
CA ILE A 2 -24.60 -4.71 -4.30
C ILE A 2 -25.08 -3.36 -4.82
N ARG A 3 -25.68 -2.52 -3.97
CA ARG A 3 -26.19 -1.20 -4.36
C ARG A 3 -25.83 -0.13 -3.34
N LEU A 4 -25.19 0.95 -3.80
CA LEU A 4 -24.82 2.11 -2.98
C LEU A 4 -25.45 3.37 -3.58
N THR A 5 -26.29 4.07 -2.82
CA THR A 5 -27.02 5.23 -3.34
C THR A 5 -26.58 6.52 -2.65
N LEU A 6 -26.26 7.53 -3.46
CA LEU A 6 -26.13 8.93 -3.07
C LEU A 6 -27.11 9.77 -3.91
N PRO A 7 -27.41 11.03 -3.51
CA PRO A 7 -28.19 11.94 -4.34
C PRO A 7 -27.61 12.10 -5.75
N GLU A 8 -28.49 12.33 -6.72
CA GLU A 8 -28.08 12.64 -8.09
C GLU A 8 -27.20 13.90 -8.14
N ALA A 9 -26.34 13.95 -9.15
CA ALA A 9 -25.48 15.12 -9.34
C ALA A 9 -26.32 16.38 -9.66
N PRO A 10 -25.88 17.57 -9.20
CA PRO A 10 -26.62 18.81 -9.40
C PRO A 10 -26.73 19.23 -10.88
N ALA A 11 -25.77 18.81 -11.71
CA ALA A 11 -25.77 19.04 -13.15
C ALA A 11 -25.03 17.89 -13.88
N PRO A 12 -25.29 17.69 -15.18
CA PRO A 12 -24.46 16.84 -16.02
C PRO A 12 -23.00 17.32 -16.00
N LEU A 13 -22.06 16.38 -16.10
CA LEU A 13 -20.64 16.69 -16.24
C LEU A 13 -20.39 17.55 -17.50
N ASP A 14 -19.74 18.69 -17.31
CA ASP A 14 -19.16 19.51 -18.36
C ASP A 14 -17.65 19.62 -18.11
N PRO A 15 -16.79 19.01 -18.94
CA PRO A 15 -15.36 18.99 -18.68
C PRO A 15 -14.69 20.36 -18.81
N THR A 16 -15.37 21.32 -19.43
CA THR A 16 -14.89 22.71 -19.57
C THR A 16 -15.30 23.60 -18.40
N ALA A 17 -16.25 23.15 -17.59
CA ALA A 17 -16.73 23.87 -16.41
C ALA A 17 -15.90 23.53 -15.15
N SER A 18 -15.97 24.41 -14.15
CA SER A 18 -15.43 24.09 -12.82
C SER A 18 -16.17 22.89 -12.22
N PRO A 19 -15.46 21.94 -11.56
CA PRO A 19 -16.07 20.86 -10.79
C PRO A 19 -17.14 21.31 -9.80
N ARG A 20 -17.07 22.54 -9.30
CA ARG A 20 -18.08 23.15 -8.42
C ARG A 20 -19.48 23.26 -9.05
N GLN A 21 -19.59 23.18 -10.37
CA GLN A 21 -20.86 23.35 -11.08
C GLN A 21 -21.62 22.02 -11.25
N TRP A 22 -20.92 20.89 -11.24
CA TRP A 22 -21.49 19.56 -11.50
C TRP A 22 -21.28 18.55 -10.36
N LEU A 23 -20.60 18.96 -9.28
CA LEU A 23 -20.50 18.23 -8.02
C LEU A 23 -21.34 18.89 -6.91
N PRO A 24 -21.81 18.10 -5.92
CA PRO A 24 -22.56 18.62 -4.79
C PRO A 24 -21.70 19.56 -3.95
N GLU A 25 -22.37 20.54 -3.34
CA GLU A 25 -21.75 21.39 -2.31
C GLU A 25 -21.26 20.54 -1.12
N PRO A 26 -20.17 20.94 -0.41
CA PRO A 26 -19.61 20.18 0.70
C PRO A 26 -20.65 19.70 1.72
N ARG A 27 -21.62 20.58 2.05
CA ARG A 27 -22.69 20.26 3.00
C ARG A 27 -23.61 19.16 2.49
N ALA A 28 -24.05 19.26 1.23
CA ALA A 28 -24.94 18.26 0.64
C ALA A 28 -24.25 16.89 0.59
N LEU A 29 -22.94 16.85 0.27
CA LEU A 29 -22.15 15.63 0.29
C LEU A 29 -22.05 15.03 1.70
N VAL A 30 -21.65 15.81 2.69
CA VAL A 30 -21.49 15.33 4.08
C VAL A 30 -22.83 14.87 4.66
N ASP A 31 -23.92 15.60 4.41
CA ASP A 31 -25.26 15.21 4.86
C ASP A 31 -25.71 13.89 4.21
N ALA A 32 -25.42 13.67 2.92
CA ALA A 32 -25.73 12.43 2.23
C ALA A 32 -24.91 11.22 2.73
N LEU A 33 -23.63 11.43 3.02
CA LEU A 33 -22.77 10.38 3.58
C LEU A 33 -23.17 10.03 5.01
N SER A 34 -23.58 11.02 5.80
CA SER A 34 -24.16 10.83 7.13
C SER A 34 -25.44 9.97 7.08
N ALA A 35 -26.31 10.23 6.11
CA ALA A 35 -27.50 9.40 5.88
C ALA A 35 -27.11 7.97 5.45
N THR A 36 -26.11 7.81 4.60
CA THR A 36 -25.61 6.48 4.17
C THR A 36 -25.08 5.66 5.34
N ILE A 37 -24.40 6.30 6.29
CA ILE A 37 -23.96 5.64 7.54
C ILE A 37 -25.18 5.17 8.35
N ALA A 38 -26.20 6.03 8.48
CA ALA A 38 -27.42 5.72 9.23
C ALA A 38 -28.28 4.62 8.58
N ASP A 39 -28.22 4.46 7.26
CA ASP A 39 -28.93 3.42 6.51
C ASP A 39 -28.36 2.01 6.77
N GLY A 40 -27.14 1.92 7.31
CA GLY A 40 -26.51 0.67 7.74
C GLY A 40 -25.74 -0.08 6.65
N GLU A 41 -25.52 -1.38 6.90
CA GLU A 41 -24.75 -2.25 6.02
C GLU A 41 -25.52 -2.57 4.71
N PRO A 42 -24.94 -2.29 3.53
CA PRO A 42 -25.52 -2.71 2.25
C PRO A 42 -25.39 -4.22 2.03
N GLU A 43 -26.42 -4.83 1.45
CA GLU A 43 -26.44 -6.27 1.16
C GLU A 43 -25.28 -6.68 0.25
N GLY A 44 -24.53 -7.71 0.68
CA GLY A 44 -23.44 -8.32 -0.09
C GLY A 44 -22.13 -7.54 -0.10
N LEU A 45 -22.06 -6.35 0.51
CA LEU A 45 -20.85 -5.53 0.50
C LEU A 45 -19.67 -6.21 1.21
N ARG A 46 -19.89 -6.91 2.33
CA ARG A 46 -18.82 -7.63 3.04
C ARG A 46 -18.14 -8.70 2.18
N ALA A 47 -18.96 -9.47 1.45
CA ALA A 47 -18.48 -10.54 0.58
C ALA A 47 -17.59 -10.02 -0.56
N LEU A 48 -17.66 -8.72 -0.89
CA LEU A 48 -16.85 -8.11 -1.93
C LEU A 48 -15.35 -8.18 -1.61
N GLY A 49 -14.94 -8.00 -0.35
CA GLY A 49 -13.52 -8.03 0.04
C GLY A 49 -12.84 -9.35 -0.31
N GLN A 50 -13.48 -10.46 0.07
CA GLN A 50 -12.96 -11.80 -0.21
C GLN A 50 -12.79 -12.06 -1.71
N VAL A 51 -13.78 -11.69 -2.54
CA VAL A 51 -13.69 -11.90 -3.99
C VAL A 51 -12.73 -10.90 -4.67
N MET A 52 -12.46 -9.75 -4.05
CA MET A 52 -11.44 -8.81 -4.51
C MET A 52 -10.03 -9.18 -4.06
N GLY A 53 -9.83 -10.14 -3.14
CA GLY A 53 -8.49 -10.49 -2.63
C GLY A 53 -7.90 -9.42 -1.70
N ALA A 54 -8.74 -8.77 -0.89
CA ALA A 54 -8.31 -7.84 0.16
C ALA A 54 -9.18 -7.99 1.43
N PRO A 55 -8.66 -7.66 2.62
CA PRO A 55 -9.47 -7.65 3.84
C PRO A 55 -10.68 -6.73 3.69
N GLU A 56 -11.85 -7.22 4.10
CA GLU A 56 -13.13 -6.50 4.03
C GLU A 56 -13.01 -5.06 4.54
N LEU A 57 -12.44 -4.91 5.73
CA LEU A 57 -12.33 -3.61 6.42
C LEU A 57 -11.60 -2.56 5.57
N ASP A 58 -10.65 -2.95 4.72
CA ASP A 58 -9.91 -2.01 3.86
C ASP A 58 -10.77 -1.38 2.78
N LEU A 59 -11.92 -1.99 2.46
CA LEU A 59 -12.85 -1.54 1.44
C LEU A 59 -14.06 -0.80 2.01
N VAL A 60 -14.25 -0.79 3.34
CA VAL A 60 -15.51 -0.30 3.94
C VAL A 60 -15.32 0.70 5.08
N VAL A 61 -14.10 1.23 5.31
CA VAL A 61 -13.87 2.17 6.44
C VAL A 61 -14.72 3.44 6.34
N THR A 62 -14.91 3.98 5.14
CA THR A 62 -15.81 5.12 4.90
C THR A 62 -16.82 4.78 3.79
N PRO A 63 -17.96 5.50 3.70
CA PRO A 63 -18.88 5.26 2.60
C PRO A 63 -18.23 5.52 1.23
N LEU A 64 -17.26 6.45 1.14
CA LEU A 64 -16.54 6.71 -0.10
C LEU A 64 -15.45 5.67 -0.38
N THR A 65 -14.86 5.03 0.64
CA THR A 65 -14.04 3.82 0.45
C THR A 65 -14.87 2.71 -0.21
N ALA A 66 -16.09 2.47 0.28
CA ALA A 66 -16.98 1.44 -0.25
C ALA A 66 -17.43 1.74 -1.69
N ARG A 67 -17.69 3.01 -2.01
CA ARG A 67 -18.00 3.44 -3.38
C ARG A 67 -16.80 3.29 -4.31
N ALA A 68 -15.59 3.62 -3.87
CA ALA A 68 -14.37 3.36 -4.62
C ALA A 68 -14.18 1.85 -4.88
N ALA A 69 -14.50 1.01 -3.89
CA ALA A 69 -14.46 -0.44 -4.05
C ALA A 69 -15.43 -0.95 -5.12
N VAL A 70 -16.68 -0.50 -5.07
CA VAL A 70 -17.70 -0.85 -6.07
C VAL A 70 -17.33 -0.32 -7.47
N LEU A 71 -16.81 0.90 -7.58
CA LEU A 71 -16.31 1.44 -8.85
C LEU A 71 -15.16 0.61 -9.43
N GLY A 72 -14.19 0.23 -8.59
CA GLY A 72 -13.11 -0.69 -9.01
C GLY A 72 -13.67 -2.04 -9.46
N ALA A 73 -14.63 -2.60 -8.72
CA ALA A 73 -15.26 -3.87 -9.03
C ALA A 73 -16.07 -3.83 -10.34
N GLN A 74 -16.81 -2.76 -10.63
CA GLN A 74 -17.51 -2.58 -11.91
C GLN A 74 -16.57 -2.66 -13.12
N ASN A 75 -15.28 -2.39 -12.89
CA ASN A 75 -14.21 -2.43 -13.87
C ASN A 75 -13.42 -3.76 -13.90
N GLY A 76 -13.91 -4.77 -13.17
CA GLY A 76 -13.27 -6.08 -13.03
C GLY A 76 -12.02 -6.07 -12.14
N ARG A 77 -11.78 -5.01 -11.36
CA ARG A 77 -10.57 -4.91 -10.53
C ARG A 77 -10.66 -5.82 -9.31
N ALA A 78 -9.53 -6.40 -8.97
CA ALA A 78 -9.25 -7.18 -7.78
C ALA A 78 -7.77 -6.93 -7.43
N PHE A 79 -7.31 -7.42 -6.29
CA PHE A 79 -5.94 -7.28 -5.86
C PHE A 79 -5.19 -8.60 -6.01
N TYR A 80 -3.95 -8.51 -6.46
CA TYR A 80 -2.96 -9.55 -6.16
C TYR A 80 -2.29 -9.23 -4.83
N HIS A 81 -1.84 -10.26 -4.11
CA HIS A 81 -1.03 -10.08 -2.91
C HIS A 81 0.40 -9.70 -3.29
N HIS A 82 0.83 -8.50 -2.90
CA HIS A 82 2.12 -7.91 -3.26
C HIS A 82 3.29 -8.85 -2.95
N GLU A 83 3.30 -9.42 -1.76
CA GLU A 83 4.39 -10.29 -1.28
C GLU A 83 4.41 -11.68 -1.95
N LEU A 84 3.37 -12.04 -2.71
CA LEU A 84 3.29 -13.30 -3.47
C LEU A 84 3.41 -13.09 -4.99
N ARG A 85 3.31 -11.85 -5.46
CA ARG A 85 3.50 -11.54 -6.88
C ARG A 85 4.99 -11.47 -7.17
N LEU A 86 5.45 -12.30 -8.10
CA LEU A 86 6.79 -12.19 -8.66
C LEU A 86 6.75 -11.19 -9.81
N ARG A 87 7.57 -10.15 -9.72
CA ARG A 87 7.73 -9.14 -10.76
C ARG A 87 8.73 -9.64 -11.79
N GLN A 88 8.32 -9.71 -13.05
CA GLN A 88 9.24 -9.97 -14.15
C GLN A 88 10.24 -8.81 -14.27
N PRO A 89 11.55 -9.06 -14.27
CA PRO A 89 12.54 -8.03 -14.55
C PRO A 89 12.35 -7.49 -15.96
N MET A 90 12.57 -6.19 -16.14
CA MET A 90 12.51 -5.56 -17.46
C MET A 90 13.84 -5.77 -18.21
N PRO A 91 13.80 -6.01 -19.53
CA PRO A 91 14.99 -5.91 -20.37
C PRO A 91 15.62 -4.51 -20.28
N GLU A 92 16.93 -4.42 -20.51
CA GLU A 92 17.70 -3.17 -20.38
C GLU A 92 17.11 -2.02 -21.22
N HIS A 93 16.61 -2.29 -22.43
CA HIS A 93 16.02 -1.25 -23.29
C HIS A 93 14.65 -0.74 -22.82
N LEU A 94 13.99 -1.45 -21.89
CA LEU A 94 12.71 -1.06 -21.30
C LEU A 94 12.86 -0.44 -19.91
N GLU A 95 14.08 -0.38 -19.37
CA GLU A 95 14.33 0.23 -18.06
C GLU A 95 13.99 1.73 -18.04
N PRO A 96 13.63 2.29 -16.87
CA PRO A 96 13.34 3.71 -16.68
C PRO A 96 14.46 4.67 -17.13
N GLU A 97 14.08 5.88 -17.57
CA GLU A 97 15.06 6.92 -17.96
C GLU A 97 15.74 7.59 -16.73
N LEU A 98 17.08 7.47 -16.61
CA LEU A 98 18.01 8.16 -15.67
C LEU A 98 17.70 8.15 -14.16
N ALA A 99 18.60 7.57 -13.34
CA ALA A 99 18.96 7.90 -11.94
C ALA A 99 17.88 8.39 -10.93
N VAL A 100 16.60 8.13 -11.15
CA VAL A 100 15.56 8.15 -10.10
C VAL A 100 15.62 6.87 -9.24
N TRP A 101 16.68 6.05 -9.44
CA TRP A 101 16.73 4.63 -9.13
C TRP A 101 18.13 4.24 -8.62
N GLN A 102 18.18 3.61 -7.45
CA GLN A 102 19.36 2.86 -6.96
C GLN A 102 19.02 1.37 -6.69
N ALA A 103 17.75 0.96 -6.80
CA ALA A 103 17.24 -0.33 -6.32
C ALA A 103 16.74 -1.32 -7.41
N GLY A 104 16.92 -1.04 -8.70
CA GLY A 104 16.50 -1.94 -9.81
C GLY A 104 14.99 -1.91 -10.13
N THR A 105 14.51 -2.82 -11.00
CA THR A 105 13.11 -2.87 -11.49
C THR A 105 12.21 -3.87 -10.74
N THR A 106 12.80 -4.66 -9.84
CA THR A 106 12.13 -5.66 -9.01
C THR A 106 12.07 -5.20 -7.55
N PRO A 107 11.02 -5.55 -6.80
CA PRO A 107 10.97 -5.27 -5.37
C PRO A 107 12.10 -5.97 -4.59
N GLN A 108 12.48 -5.42 -3.44
CA GLN A 108 13.49 -6.00 -2.55
C GLN A 108 13.00 -6.04 -1.10
N TRP A 109 13.29 -7.12 -0.39
CA TRP A 109 13.01 -7.21 1.04
C TRP A 109 13.95 -6.32 1.83
N SER A 110 13.38 -5.57 2.77
CA SER A 110 14.12 -4.81 3.78
C SER A 110 13.29 -4.80 5.06
N ASP A 111 13.82 -5.42 6.11
CA ASP A 111 13.22 -5.50 7.44
C ASP A 111 11.77 -6.05 7.44
N GLY A 112 11.51 -7.05 6.59
CA GLY A 112 10.20 -7.68 6.46
C GLY A 112 9.15 -6.85 5.72
N VAL A 113 9.60 -5.88 4.92
CA VAL A 113 8.78 -5.13 3.95
C VAL A 113 9.35 -5.38 2.56
N LEU A 114 8.51 -5.86 1.64
CA LEU A 114 8.88 -5.97 0.23
C LEU A 114 8.78 -4.58 -0.42
N ALA A 115 9.88 -3.84 -0.37
CA ALA A 115 9.93 -2.46 -0.84
C ALA A 115 9.91 -2.41 -2.37
N GLU A 116 8.92 -1.69 -2.91
CA GLU A 116 8.84 -1.40 -4.33
C GLU A 116 9.63 -0.14 -4.66
N PRO A 117 10.29 -0.10 -5.83
CA PRO A 117 10.81 1.16 -6.33
C PRO A 117 9.67 2.18 -6.50
N LYS A 118 9.89 3.45 -6.08
CA LYS A 118 8.84 4.48 -5.91
C LYS A 118 7.82 4.57 -7.06
N TYR A 119 8.26 4.50 -8.31
CA TYR A 119 7.38 4.66 -9.48
C TYR A 119 7.01 3.33 -10.14
N PHE A 120 7.35 2.20 -9.52
CA PHE A 120 6.97 0.84 -9.95
C PHE A 120 6.04 0.16 -8.94
N SER A 121 5.73 0.82 -7.82
CA SER A 121 4.60 0.41 -6.98
C SER A 121 3.25 0.62 -7.66
N PHE A 122 3.23 1.34 -8.78
CA PHE A 122 2.04 1.68 -9.51
C PHE A 122 2.27 1.64 -11.02
N PHE A 123 1.33 1.03 -11.75
CA PHE A 123 1.23 1.12 -13.20
C PHE A 123 -0.20 1.46 -13.56
N GLN A 124 -0.38 2.52 -14.37
CA GLN A 124 -1.68 3.02 -14.79
C GLN A 124 -2.48 1.98 -15.58
N ASP A 125 -1.76 1.09 -16.26
CA ASP A 125 -2.26 0.03 -17.11
C ASP A 125 -2.27 -1.35 -16.43
N ALA A 126 -1.87 -1.47 -15.15
CA ALA A 126 -1.92 -2.76 -14.47
C ALA A 126 -3.34 -3.35 -14.50
N PRO A 127 -3.55 -4.62 -14.90
CA PRO A 127 -4.87 -5.27 -14.87
C PRO A 127 -5.44 -5.40 -13.45
N PHE A 128 -4.57 -5.55 -12.46
CA PHE A 128 -4.90 -5.62 -11.04
C PHE A 128 -3.98 -4.72 -10.23
N PRO A 129 -4.50 -3.92 -9.28
CA PRO A 129 -3.67 -3.26 -8.28
C PRO A 129 -3.04 -4.23 -7.27
N ALA A 130 -2.01 -3.76 -6.56
CA ALA A 130 -1.37 -4.51 -5.48
C ALA A 130 -2.13 -4.37 -4.16
N TYR A 131 -2.39 -5.49 -3.49
CA TYR A 131 -2.64 -5.51 -2.06
C TYR A 131 -1.29 -5.58 -1.32
N ASN A 132 -0.87 -4.46 -0.72
CA ASN A 132 0.33 -4.40 0.11
C ASN A 132 -0.06 -4.31 1.60
N PRO A 133 0.19 -5.35 2.41
CA PRO A 133 -0.13 -5.34 3.85
C PRO A 133 0.54 -4.20 4.63
N ASN A 134 1.66 -3.67 4.13
CA ASN A 134 2.42 -2.60 4.78
C ASN A 134 1.85 -1.20 4.49
N HIS A 135 0.94 -1.08 3.52
CA HIS A 135 0.28 0.19 3.23
C HIS A 135 -0.90 0.42 4.17
N ARG A 136 -1.31 1.69 4.31
CA ARG A 136 -2.52 2.09 5.06
C ARG A 136 -3.79 1.53 4.42
N ARG A 137 -4.84 1.32 5.21
CA ARG A 137 -6.12 0.76 4.69
C ARG A 137 -6.70 1.58 3.54
N LYS A 138 -6.60 2.92 3.61
CA LYS A 138 -7.07 3.82 2.54
C LYS A 138 -6.31 3.70 1.20
N TRP A 139 -5.18 2.98 1.16
CA TRP A 139 -4.42 2.75 -0.08
C TRP A 139 -5.20 1.89 -1.06
N ARG A 140 -6.03 0.96 -0.57
CA ARG A 140 -6.77 0.02 -1.41
C ARG A 140 -7.80 0.77 -2.25
N ALA A 141 -8.55 1.68 -1.65
CA ALA A 141 -9.48 2.54 -2.38
C ALA A 141 -8.76 3.49 -3.35
N HIS A 142 -7.59 4.04 -2.97
CA HIS A 142 -6.76 4.84 -3.87
C HIS A 142 -6.37 4.06 -5.14
N GLU A 143 -5.86 2.84 -4.99
CA GLU A 143 -5.49 1.95 -6.09
C GLU A 143 -6.68 1.55 -6.99
N LEU A 144 -7.86 1.34 -6.40
CA LEU A 144 -9.06 1.02 -7.18
C LEU A 144 -9.56 2.19 -8.02
N LEU A 145 -9.36 3.42 -7.52
CA LEU A 145 -9.71 4.64 -8.27
C LEU A 145 -8.80 4.85 -9.47
N HIS A 146 -7.53 4.44 -9.43
CA HIS A 146 -6.70 4.37 -10.64
C HIS A 146 -7.33 3.47 -11.69
N GLY A 147 -7.84 2.31 -11.26
CA GLY A 147 -8.57 1.38 -12.10
C GLY A 147 -9.84 1.96 -12.72
N ALA A 148 -10.52 2.89 -12.05
CA ALA A 148 -11.71 3.61 -12.53
C ALA A 148 -11.36 4.82 -13.43
N SER A 149 -10.24 5.50 -13.15
CA SER A 149 -9.71 6.58 -13.98
C SER A 149 -9.29 6.09 -15.37
N ARG A 150 -8.94 4.80 -15.51
CA ARG A 150 -8.32 4.22 -16.72
C ARG A 150 -6.98 4.90 -17.05
N PHE A 151 -6.37 4.49 -18.15
CA PHE A 151 -5.12 5.09 -18.62
C PHE A 151 -5.24 5.57 -20.07
N PHE A 152 -4.25 6.34 -20.52
CA PHE A 152 -4.18 6.88 -21.87
C PHE A 152 -3.15 6.12 -22.69
N TRP A 153 -3.49 5.81 -23.94
CA TRP A 153 -2.54 5.24 -24.87
C TRP A 153 -2.95 5.41 -26.33
N HIS A 154 -1.99 5.71 -27.19
CA HIS A 154 -2.07 5.49 -28.63
C HIS A 154 -0.63 5.38 -29.19
N PRO A 155 -0.40 4.71 -30.33
CA PRO A 155 0.95 4.41 -30.82
C PRO A 155 1.78 5.64 -31.22
N GLN A 156 1.15 6.82 -31.28
CA GLN A 156 1.79 8.09 -31.66
C GLN A 156 1.83 9.09 -30.49
N MET A 157 1.58 8.64 -29.26
CA MET A 157 1.55 9.54 -28.12
C MET A 157 2.89 10.23 -27.92
N THR A 158 2.81 11.47 -27.48
CA THR A 158 3.95 12.29 -27.10
C THR A 158 4.22 12.13 -25.61
N ARG A 159 5.44 12.48 -25.18
CA ARG A 159 5.78 12.55 -23.74
C ARG A 159 4.91 13.51 -22.97
N PHE A 160 4.46 14.59 -23.62
CA PHE A 160 3.58 15.56 -22.99
C PHE A 160 2.21 14.93 -22.72
N GLU A 161 1.66 14.18 -23.67
CA GLU A 161 0.40 13.46 -23.46
C GLU A 161 0.53 12.39 -22.37
N LEU A 162 1.63 11.62 -22.35
CA LEU A 162 1.86 10.66 -21.25
C LEU A 162 1.94 11.39 -19.89
N TYR A 163 2.63 12.52 -19.81
CA TYR A 163 2.68 13.35 -18.60
C TYR A 163 1.27 13.82 -18.17
N VAL A 164 0.48 14.41 -19.07
CA VAL A 164 -0.87 14.90 -18.73
C VAL A 164 -1.77 13.74 -18.32
N SER A 165 -1.65 12.59 -18.99
CA SER A 165 -2.42 11.40 -18.64
C SER A 165 -2.06 10.85 -17.26
N ALA A 166 -0.78 10.87 -16.88
CA ALA A 166 -0.36 10.45 -15.55
C ALA A 166 -0.95 11.35 -14.46
N ARG A 167 -0.98 12.66 -14.73
CA ARG A 167 -1.60 13.64 -13.84
C ARG A 167 -3.11 13.45 -13.74
N LEU A 168 -3.79 13.16 -14.85
CA LEU A 168 -5.23 12.85 -14.87
C LEU A 168 -5.56 11.58 -14.09
N ASN A 169 -4.77 10.53 -14.29
CA ASN A 169 -4.98 9.23 -13.65
C ASN A 169 -4.81 9.32 -12.12
N GLU A 170 -3.82 10.08 -11.64
CA GLU A 170 -3.59 10.37 -10.21
C GLU A 170 -4.59 11.35 -9.58
N LEU A 171 -5.29 12.17 -10.38
CA LEU A 171 -6.14 13.25 -9.87
C LEU A 171 -7.15 12.72 -8.84
N LEU A 172 -8.09 11.87 -9.27
CA LEU A 172 -9.15 11.36 -8.40
C LEU A 172 -8.59 10.55 -7.20
N PRO A 173 -7.65 9.60 -7.38
CA PRO A 173 -6.99 8.89 -6.28
C PRO A 173 -6.37 9.79 -5.21
N ILE A 174 -5.68 10.87 -5.60
CA ILE A 174 -5.05 11.82 -4.66
C ILE A 174 -6.10 12.70 -3.96
N ILE A 175 -7.11 13.20 -4.69
CA ILE A 175 -8.23 13.93 -4.09
C ILE A 175 -8.96 13.05 -3.07
N HIS A 176 -9.14 11.78 -3.40
CA HIS A 176 -9.75 10.82 -2.49
C HIS A 176 -8.90 10.60 -1.25
N TRP A 177 -7.61 10.30 -1.44
CA TRP A 177 -6.69 10.01 -0.35
C TRP A 177 -6.54 11.15 0.67
N TYR A 178 -6.48 12.41 0.23
CA TYR A 178 -6.27 13.57 1.12
C TYR A 178 -7.55 14.31 1.52
N GLY A 179 -8.69 13.96 0.92
CA GLY A 179 -9.93 14.71 1.04
C GLY A 179 -11.13 13.81 1.25
N PHE A 180 -11.64 13.20 0.18
CA PHE A 180 -12.90 12.47 0.24
C PHE A 180 -12.89 11.31 1.25
N ASP A 181 -11.81 10.53 1.33
CA ASP A 181 -11.69 9.41 2.27
C ASP A 181 -11.44 9.86 3.72
N GLU A 182 -11.23 11.15 3.98
CA GLU A 182 -11.15 11.69 5.34
C GLU A 182 -12.54 12.08 5.88
N ILE A 183 -13.58 12.09 5.04
CA ILE A 183 -14.96 12.35 5.47
C ILE A 183 -15.46 11.17 6.32
N PHE A 184 -15.74 11.43 7.61
CA PHE A 184 -16.11 10.43 8.63
C PHE A 184 -15.05 9.36 8.95
N ARG A 185 -13.81 9.49 8.46
CA ARG A 185 -12.76 8.53 8.79
C ARG A 185 -12.37 8.63 10.27
N PRO A 186 -12.34 7.52 11.03
CA PRO A 186 -11.88 7.52 12.40
C PRO A 186 -10.41 7.98 12.53
N ARG A 187 -10.18 8.93 13.44
CA ARG A 187 -8.85 9.46 13.77
C ARG A 187 -8.69 9.53 15.27
N CYS A 188 -7.48 9.21 15.75
CA CYS A 188 -7.14 9.38 17.16
C CYS A 188 -7.15 10.88 17.53
N PRO A 189 -7.28 11.24 18.81
CA PRO A 189 -7.39 12.65 19.24
C PRO A 189 -6.29 13.57 18.73
N GLU A 190 -5.08 13.04 18.55
CA GLU A 190 -3.92 13.78 18.03
C GLU A 190 -4.06 14.15 16.55
N HIS A 191 -4.78 13.35 15.77
CA HIS A 191 -4.86 13.48 14.31
C HIS A 191 -6.23 13.96 13.81
N GLN A 192 -7.18 14.24 14.71
CA GLN A 192 -8.46 14.82 14.32
C GLN A 192 -8.26 16.19 13.67
N GLY A 193 -8.79 16.36 12.45
CA GLY A 193 -8.68 17.60 11.68
C GLY A 193 -7.29 17.90 11.12
N ARG A 194 -6.33 16.97 11.21
CA ARG A 194 -4.99 17.12 10.64
C ARG A 194 -4.85 16.33 9.34
N LEU A 195 -4.12 16.89 8.38
CA LEU A 195 -3.78 16.21 7.14
C LEU A 195 -2.53 15.35 7.34
N LEU A 196 -2.67 14.04 7.10
CA LEU A 196 -1.57 13.08 7.21
C LEU A 196 -1.02 12.77 5.81
N TYR A 197 0.19 13.25 5.52
CA TYR A 197 0.83 13.07 4.20
C TYR A 197 1.39 11.65 4.02
N ARG A 198 2.26 11.20 4.92
CA ARG A 198 2.94 9.90 4.82
C ARG A 198 2.95 9.09 6.12
N GLU A 199 2.68 9.73 7.24
CA GLU A 199 2.75 9.11 8.56
C GLU A 199 1.68 8.03 8.71
N LEU A 200 2.13 6.78 8.91
CA LEU A 200 1.30 5.70 9.44
C LEU A 200 1.10 5.98 10.94
N CYS A 201 -0.16 6.04 11.38
CA CYS A 201 -0.48 6.10 12.80
C CYS A 201 -1.20 4.82 13.21
N PRO A 202 -0.54 3.87 13.91
CA PRO A 202 -1.16 2.62 14.34
C PRO A 202 -2.44 2.84 15.14
N ARG A 203 -2.47 3.88 15.99
CA ARG A 203 -3.68 4.28 16.76
C ARG A 203 -4.84 4.70 15.85
N CYS A 204 -4.59 5.36 14.73
CA CYS A 204 -5.63 5.69 13.77
C CYS A 204 -6.12 4.46 13.01
N GLU A 205 -5.21 3.58 12.56
CA GLU A 205 -5.60 2.38 11.82
C GLU A 205 -6.32 1.35 12.70
N ALA A 206 -6.04 1.32 14.01
CA ALA A 206 -6.75 0.51 15.00
C ALA A 206 -8.17 1.01 15.31
N LEU A 207 -8.48 2.28 15.03
CA LEU A 207 -9.84 2.83 15.14
C LEU A 207 -10.70 2.56 13.90
N ALA A 208 -10.13 1.98 12.85
CA ALA A 208 -10.88 1.65 11.65
C ALA A 208 -11.94 0.58 11.98
N THR A 209 -13.19 0.89 11.62
CA THR A 209 -14.33 -0.01 11.71
C THR A 209 -15.17 0.20 10.44
N PRO A 210 -16.02 -0.75 10.02
CA PRO A 210 -16.90 -0.54 8.88
C PRO A 210 -17.77 0.71 9.07
N TYR A 211 -18.01 1.45 7.99
CA TYR A 211 -18.62 2.79 8.10
C TYR A 211 -20.02 2.76 8.73
N TRP A 212 -20.77 1.67 8.56
CA TRP A 212 -22.12 1.50 9.12
C TRP A 212 -22.12 1.25 10.63
N GLU A 213 -20.95 1.07 11.24
CA GLU A 213 -20.77 0.96 12.69
C GLU A 213 -20.32 2.29 13.32
N LEU A 214 -20.14 3.33 12.51
CA LEU A 214 -19.82 4.68 12.99
C LEU A 214 -21.06 5.34 13.59
N ASP A 215 -20.84 6.22 14.57
CA ASP A 215 -21.87 7.14 15.06
C ASP A 215 -21.79 8.47 14.29
N PRO A 216 -22.67 8.70 13.29
CA PRO A 216 -22.65 9.95 12.53
C PRO A 216 -23.11 11.16 13.36
N ALA A 217 -23.75 10.94 14.51
CA ALA A 217 -24.18 11.99 15.44
C ALA A 217 -23.07 12.40 16.42
N SER A 218 -21.91 11.74 16.39
CA SER A 218 -20.78 12.09 17.25
C SER A 218 -20.41 13.58 17.11
N PRO A 219 -20.32 14.35 18.22
CA PRO A 219 -19.96 15.75 18.18
C PRO A 219 -18.66 16.01 17.40
N GLY A 220 -18.66 16.99 16.51
CA GLY A 220 -17.49 17.41 15.74
C GLY A 220 -17.22 16.61 14.46
N GLN A 221 -17.73 15.39 14.30
CA GLN A 221 -17.52 14.58 13.08
C GLN A 221 -18.05 15.28 11.82
N HIS A 222 -19.26 15.86 11.91
CA HIS A 222 -19.83 16.62 10.80
C HIS A 222 -18.97 17.80 10.38
N ALA A 223 -18.47 18.59 11.34
CA ALA A 223 -17.60 19.73 11.08
C ALA A 223 -16.24 19.32 10.47
N LEU A 224 -15.66 18.21 10.93
CA LEU A 224 -14.45 17.63 10.34
C LEU A 224 -14.70 17.15 8.91
N GLY A 225 -15.80 16.44 8.67
CA GLY A 225 -16.24 16.01 7.35
C GLY A 225 -16.45 17.19 6.39
N MET A 226 -17.04 18.29 6.89
CA MET A 226 -17.19 19.54 6.13
C MET A 226 -15.85 20.14 5.70
N GLY A 227 -14.86 20.16 6.61
CA GLY A 227 -13.51 20.61 6.30
C GLY A 227 -12.84 19.73 5.24
N ALA A 228 -12.93 18.41 5.38
CA ALA A 228 -12.40 17.46 4.41
C ALA A 228 -13.05 17.60 3.02
N ALA A 229 -14.38 17.71 2.95
CA ALA A 229 -15.12 17.90 1.71
C ALA A 229 -14.77 19.24 1.02
N HIS A 230 -14.61 20.33 1.80
CA HIS A 230 -14.20 21.61 1.26
C HIS A 230 -12.81 21.53 0.62
N ASN A 231 -11.84 20.97 1.35
CA ASN A 231 -10.47 20.79 0.89
C ASN A 231 -10.40 19.90 -0.36
N ALA A 232 -11.18 18.81 -0.40
CA ALA A 232 -11.23 17.89 -1.54
C ALA A 232 -11.69 18.61 -2.81
N LEU A 233 -12.82 19.33 -2.73
CA LEU A 233 -13.39 20.02 -3.88
C LEU A 233 -12.54 21.23 -4.34
N GLU A 234 -11.88 21.93 -3.41
CA GLU A 234 -10.94 23.00 -3.77
C GLU A 234 -9.70 22.43 -4.47
N HIS A 235 -9.21 21.29 -3.99
CA HIS A 235 -8.09 20.59 -4.60
C HIS A 235 -8.44 20.11 -6.01
N LEU A 236 -9.59 19.46 -6.18
CA LEU A 236 -10.06 19.03 -7.48
C LEU A 236 -10.22 20.20 -8.45
N GLU A 237 -10.84 21.30 -8.03
CA GLU A 237 -11.04 22.49 -8.88
C GLU A 237 -9.73 23.10 -9.37
N SER A 238 -8.72 23.23 -8.50
CA SER A 238 -7.43 23.79 -8.89
C SER A 238 -6.68 22.90 -9.88
N GLU A 239 -6.65 21.58 -9.64
CA GLU A 239 -5.98 20.63 -10.52
C GLU A 239 -6.71 20.49 -11.86
N TRP A 240 -8.03 20.36 -11.82
CA TRP A 240 -8.88 20.26 -13.01
C TRP A 240 -8.68 21.45 -13.95
N THR A 241 -8.63 22.65 -13.39
CA THR A 241 -8.38 23.89 -14.15
C THR A 241 -7.00 23.87 -14.78
N ALA A 242 -5.96 23.48 -14.03
CA ALA A 242 -4.60 23.41 -14.55
C ALA A 242 -4.46 22.36 -15.66
N ILE A 243 -4.96 21.15 -15.47
CA ILE A 243 -4.91 20.07 -16.47
C ILE A 243 -5.67 20.47 -17.75
N THR A 244 -6.85 21.08 -17.62
CA THR A 244 -7.60 21.60 -18.78
C THR A 244 -6.78 22.67 -19.52
N GLN A 245 -6.02 23.52 -18.83
CA GLN A 245 -5.10 24.45 -19.46
C GLN A 245 -3.91 23.74 -20.13
N GLU A 246 -3.38 22.66 -19.55
CA GLU A 246 -2.30 21.86 -20.14
C GLU A 246 -2.75 21.24 -21.47
N ILE A 247 -3.93 20.61 -21.50
CA ILE A 247 -4.54 20.04 -22.71
C ILE A 247 -4.71 21.11 -23.78
N ASN A 248 -5.27 22.27 -23.43
CA ASN A 248 -5.56 23.33 -24.40
C ASN A 248 -4.32 24.06 -24.93
N THR A 249 -3.24 24.13 -24.15
CA THR A 249 -2.08 24.99 -24.48
C THR A 249 -0.82 24.22 -24.84
N GLY A 250 -0.74 22.93 -24.53
CA GLY A 250 0.48 22.13 -24.70
C GLY A 250 1.63 22.58 -23.79
N ARG A 251 1.32 23.24 -22.66
CA ARG A 251 2.29 23.79 -21.70
C ARG A 251 1.99 23.30 -20.31
N LEU A 252 3.03 23.10 -19.50
CA LEU A 252 2.90 22.72 -18.09
C LEU A 252 2.25 23.84 -17.27
N HIS A 253 1.34 23.47 -16.37
CA HIS A 253 0.69 24.37 -15.41
C HIS A 253 0.81 23.80 -14.01
N ALA A 254 1.76 24.29 -13.24
CA ALA A 254 2.01 23.81 -11.88
C ALA A 254 0.93 24.28 -10.88
N THR A 255 0.64 23.42 -9.91
CA THR A 255 -0.35 23.64 -8.84
C THR A 255 0.28 23.29 -7.48
N PRO A 256 1.35 24.00 -7.07
CA PRO A 256 2.11 23.64 -5.88
C PRO A 256 1.23 23.70 -4.63
N ARG A 257 1.21 22.61 -3.85
CA ARG A 257 0.50 22.53 -2.56
C ARG A 257 1.43 21.99 -1.50
N GLY A 258 1.90 22.81 -0.55
CA GLY A 258 2.64 22.35 0.64
C GLY A 258 3.75 21.31 0.36
N ARG A 259 3.43 20.02 0.51
CA ARG A 259 4.32 18.86 0.31
C ARG A 259 4.01 18.03 -0.96
N LEU A 260 3.12 18.48 -1.83
CA LEU A 260 2.65 17.79 -3.04
C LEU A 260 2.83 18.68 -4.26
N ASP A 261 3.43 18.10 -5.29
CA ASP A 261 3.53 18.69 -6.63
C ASP A 261 3.14 17.63 -7.65
N ALA A 262 1.86 17.66 -8.07
CA ALA A 262 1.30 16.71 -9.02
C ALA A 262 2.03 16.74 -10.37
N SER A 263 2.59 17.89 -10.76
CA SER A 263 3.38 18.01 -11.98
C SER A 263 4.73 17.27 -11.83
N SER A 264 5.39 17.40 -10.67
CA SER A 264 6.64 16.68 -10.41
C SER A 264 6.45 15.16 -10.39
N ASP A 265 5.41 14.66 -9.71
CA ASP A 265 5.14 13.21 -9.67
C ASP A 265 4.73 12.68 -11.05
N ALA A 266 3.93 13.42 -11.83
CA ALA A 266 3.57 13.03 -13.20
C ALA A 266 4.78 12.97 -14.16
N VAL A 267 5.77 13.86 -14.00
CA VAL A 267 7.05 13.75 -14.71
C VAL A 267 7.82 12.50 -14.28
N GLY A 268 7.78 12.17 -12.99
CA GLY A 268 8.34 10.93 -12.44
C GLY A 268 7.75 9.68 -13.11
N TYR A 269 6.42 9.58 -13.17
CA TYR A 269 5.71 8.50 -13.85
C TYR A 269 6.00 8.43 -15.34
N MET A 270 5.98 9.57 -16.04
CA MET A 270 6.32 9.63 -17.47
C MET A 270 7.71 9.04 -17.72
N ARG A 271 8.73 9.46 -16.96
CA ARG A 271 10.10 8.94 -17.10
C ARG A 271 10.24 7.47 -16.68
N ALA A 272 9.49 7.05 -15.68
CA ALA A 272 9.51 5.68 -15.19
C ALA A 272 8.89 4.69 -16.18
N HIS A 273 7.89 5.12 -16.96
CA HIS A 273 7.11 4.21 -17.80
C HIS A 273 7.28 4.43 -19.31
N TRP A 274 7.90 5.52 -19.76
CA TRP A 274 7.99 5.87 -21.19
C TRP A 274 8.45 4.70 -22.06
N ASN A 275 9.63 4.15 -21.79
CA ASN A 275 10.23 3.08 -22.61
C ASN A 275 9.31 1.86 -22.71
N ARG A 276 8.76 1.41 -21.58
CA ARG A 276 7.82 0.29 -21.53
C ARG A 276 6.50 0.58 -22.26
N VAL A 277 5.88 1.74 -22.04
CA VAL A 277 4.57 2.07 -22.62
C VAL A 277 4.66 2.26 -24.14
N THR A 278 5.83 2.64 -24.65
CA THR A 278 6.12 2.72 -26.09
C THR A 278 6.70 1.44 -26.70
N ALA A 279 6.87 0.38 -25.91
CA ALA A 279 7.41 -0.89 -26.39
C ALA A 279 6.42 -1.63 -27.31
N TRP A 280 6.94 -2.49 -28.19
CA TRP A 280 6.09 -3.28 -29.09
C TRP A 280 5.19 -4.23 -28.30
N SER A 281 5.70 -4.80 -27.19
CA SER A 281 4.95 -5.68 -26.30
C SER A 281 3.71 -4.99 -25.72
N THR A 282 3.86 -3.76 -25.23
CA THR A 282 2.72 -2.96 -24.76
C THR A 282 1.75 -2.65 -25.89
N GLY A 283 2.23 -2.27 -27.08
CA GLY A 283 1.36 -2.01 -28.23
C GLY A 283 0.53 -3.24 -28.63
N SER A 284 1.18 -4.40 -28.77
CA SER A 284 0.51 -5.67 -29.05
C SER A 284 -0.51 -6.03 -27.97
N TRP A 285 -0.17 -5.82 -26.70
CA TRP A 285 -1.08 -6.05 -25.59
C TRP A 285 -2.33 -5.15 -25.65
N VAL A 286 -2.14 -3.84 -25.86
CA VAL A 286 -3.26 -2.89 -25.95
C VAL A 286 -4.17 -3.23 -27.12
N GLU A 287 -3.60 -3.46 -28.30
CA GLU A 287 -4.37 -3.70 -29.54
C GLU A 287 -5.16 -5.02 -29.52
N ARG A 288 -4.67 -6.04 -28.79
CA ARG A 288 -5.30 -7.37 -28.77
C ARG A 288 -6.24 -7.59 -27.59
N PHE A 289 -5.97 -6.97 -26.44
CA PHE A 289 -6.66 -7.31 -25.18
C PHE A 289 -7.48 -6.18 -24.58
N LEU A 290 -7.27 -4.94 -25.03
CA LEU A 290 -7.96 -3.76 -24.51
C LEU A 290 -8.86 -3.11 -25.56
N ILE A 291 -9.83 -2.32 -25.08
CA ILE A 291 -10.78 -1.60 -25.94
C ILE A 291 -10.77 -0.11 -25.58
N ASP A 292 -10.58 0.74 -26.59
CA ASP A 292 -10.67 2.20 -26.46
C ASP A 292 -12.07 2.62 -25.99
N GLY A 293 -12.13 3.48 -24.98
CA GLY A 293 -13.37 3.88 -24.31
C GLY A 293 -13.85 2.91 -23.23
N VAL A 294 -13.26 1.72 -23.11
CA VAL A 294 -13.59 0.74 -22.06
C VAL A 294 -12.45 0.59 -21.06
N ASP A 295 -11.22 0.36 -21.54
CA ASP A 295 -10.04 0.08 -20.73
C ASP A 295 -9.03 1.22 -20.70
N TYR A 296 -8.91 1.91 -21.83
CA TYR A 296 -8.01 3.02 -22.04
C TYR A 296 -8.71 4.08 -22.90
N PHE A 297 -8.09 5.25 -23.02
CA PHE A 297 -8.54 6.31 -23.92
C PHE A 297 -7.42 6.74 -24.86
N SER A 298 -7.74 6.89 -26.14
CA SER A 298 -6.80 7.37 -27.16
C SER A 298 -6.70 8.91 -27.25
N SER A 299 -7.53 9.66 -26.51
CA SER A 299 -7.46 11.13 -26.41
C SER A 299 -7.48 11.61 -24.95
N LEU A 300 -6.81 12.73 -24.68
CA LEU A 300 -6.77 13.35 -23.35
C LEU A 300 -8.15 13.91 -22.96
N GLU A 301 -8.94 14.39 -23.91
CA GLU A 301 -10.30 14.89 -23.67
C GLU A 301 -11.24 13.76 -23.23
N ALA A 302 -11.12 12.58 -23.83
CA ALA A 302 -11.91 11.42 -23.43
C ALA A 302 -11.48 10.90 -22.05
N LEU A 303 -10.17 10.87 -21.77
CA LEU A 303 -9.67 10.54 -20.43
C LEU A 303 -10.16 11.57 -19.38
N LEU A 304 -10.06 12.86 -19.66
CA LEU A 304 -10.56 13.93 -18.78
C LEU A 304 -12.05 13.73 -18.48
N LEU A 305 -12.87 13.47 -19.51
CA LEU A 305 -14.29 13.20 -19.35
C LEU A 305 -14.52 11.98 -18.45
N ASN A 306 -13.80 10.88 -18.67
CA ASN A 306 -13.92 9.68 -17.84
C ASN A 306 -13.52 9.94 -16.37
N VAL A 307 -12.44 10.66 -16.11
CA VAL A 307 -12.03 11.02 -14.74
C VAL A 307 -13.11 11.88 -14.06
N GLY A 308 -13.74 12.79 -14.80
CA GLY A 308 -14.90 13.55 -14.32
C GLY A 308 -16.10 12.66 -14.00
N GLN A 309 -16.42 11.68 -14.85
CA GLN A 309 -17.50 10.71 -14.64
C GLN A 309 -17.24 9.81 -13.43
N ALA A 310 -16.02 9.27 -13.31
CA ALA A 310 -15.60 8.48 -12.16
C ALA A 310 -15.69 9.29 -10.86
N THR A 311 -15.30 10.56 -10.90
CA THR A 311 -15.44 11.48 -9.76
C THR A 311 -16.91 11.69 -9.39
N GLN A 312 -17.76 11.95 -10.38
CA GLN A 312 -19.20 12.13 -10.17
C GLN A 312 -19.85 10.86 -9.62
N HIS A 313 -19.53 9.69 -10.15
CA HIS A 313 -20.02 8.40 -9.63
C HIS A 313 -19.51 8.11 -8.22
N LEU A 314 -18.31 8.55 -7.86
CA LEU A 314 -17.78 8.37 -6.51
C LEU A 314 -18.64 9.13 -5.48
N VAL A 315 -19.07 10.35 -5.78
CA VAL A 315 -19.74 11.25 -4.80
C VAL A 315 -21.23 11.52 -5.07
N CYS A 316 -21.80 10.97 -6.13
CA CYS A 316 -23.20 11.14 -6.53
C CYS A 316 -23.80 9.84 -7.08
N GLY A 317 -25.14 9.80 -7.16
CA GLY A 317 -25.90 8.80 -7.89
C GLY A 317 -25.84 7.40 -7.29
N THR A 318 -26.41 6.44 -8.01
CA THR A 318 -26.44 5.03 -7.60
C THR A 318 -25.35 4.23 -8.29
N LEU A 319 -24.58 3.46 -7.51
CA LEU A 319 -23.69 2.42 -7.99
C LEU A 319 -24.34 1.05 -7.77
N GLU A 320 -24.30 0.21 -8.80
CA GLU A 320 -24.77 -1.17 -8.73
C GLU A 320 -23.67 -2.12 -9.20
N LEU A 321 -23.47 -3.21 -8.48
CA LEU A 321 -22.58 -4.28 -8.87
C LEU A 321 -23.37 -5.58 -9.01
N ASP A 322 -23.35 -6.12 -10.22
CA ASP A 322 -23.76 -7.50 -10.46
C ASP A 322 -22.57 -8.45 -10.28
N PRO A 323 -22.65 -9.43 -9.36
CA PRO A 323 -21.55 -10.36 -9.11
C PRO A 323 -21.12 -11.16 -10.36
N GLN A 324 -22.03 -11.52 -11.26
CA GLN A 324 -21.68 -12.28 -12.45
C GLN A 324 -20.86 -11.43 -13.44
N HIS A 325 -21.31 -10.20 -13.71
CA HIS A 325 -20.53 -9.26 -14.53
C HIS A 325 -19.19 -8.90 -13.89
N TYR A 326 -19.14 -8.76 -12.56
CA TYR A 326 -17.89 -8.56 -11.85
C TYR A 326 -16.90 -9.71 -12.10
N LEU A 327 -17.34 -10.95 -11.88
CA LEU A 327 -16.49 -12.14 -12.07
C LEU A 327 -16.01 -12.24 -13.53
N ALA A 328 -16.87 -11.97 -14.51
CA ALA A 328 -16.48 -11.97 -15.92
C ALA A 328 -15.45 -10.87 -16.23
N GLY A 329 -15.67 -9.66 -15.71
CA GLY A 329 -14.71 -8.56 -15.82
C GLY A 329 -13.37 -8.90 -15.16
N ARG A 330 -13.39 -9.57 -14.00
CA ARG A 330 -12.18 -10.02 -13.30
C ARG A 330 -11.44 -11.10 -14.11
N THR A 331 -12.14 -12.10 -14.63
CA THR A 331 -11.55 -13.12 -15.51
C THR A 331 -10.93 -12.49 -16.76
N ARG A 332 -11.60 -11.49 -17.35
CA ARG A 332 -11.02 -10.71 -18.44
C ARG A 332 -9.70 -10.02 -18.06
N ARG A 333 -9.61 -9.44 -16.85
CA ARG A 333 -8.35 -8.88 -16.33
C ARG A 333 -7.27 -9.94 -16.12
N GLN A 334 -7.61 -11.18 -15.77
CA GLN A 334 -6.63 -12.27 -15.69
C GLN A 334 -6.03 -12.59 -17.07
N LEU A 335 -6.86 -12.59 -18.13
CA LEU A 335 -6.37 -12.80 -19.50
C LEU A 335 -5.42 -11.67 -19.93
N GLN A 336 -5.76 -10.43 -19.57
CA GLN A 336 -4.89 -9.28 -19.81
C GLN A 336 -3.56 -9.37 -19.05
N ASP A 337 -3.56 -9.85 -17.81
CA ASP A 337 -2.35 -9.97 -16.98
C ASP A 337 -1.41 -11.06 -17.49
N ILE A 338 -1.92 -12.25 -17.84
CA ILE A 338 -1.06 -13.31 -18.43
C ILE A 338 -0.53 -12.88 -19.80
N ALA A 339 -1.35 -12.25 -20.64
CA ALA A 339 -0.91 -11.76 -21.93
C ALA A 339 0.19 -10.70 -21.82
N ALA A 340 0.05 -9.73 -20.91
CA ALA A 340 1.08 -8.73 -20.63
C ALA A 340 2.40 -9.39 -20.17
N ARG A 341 2.32 -10.43 -19.32
CA ARG A 341 3.48 -11.19 -18.85
C ARG A 341 4.17 -11.99 -19.94
N VAL A 342 3.41 -12.62 -20.84
CA VAL A 342 3.94 -13.35 -22.00
C VAL A 342 4.64 -12.39 -22.96
N LEU A 343 3.99 -11.29 -23.32
CA LEU A 343 4.54 -10.30 -24.25
C LEU A 343 5.80 -9.63 -23.68
N LEU A 344 5.84 -9.35 -22.38
CA LEU A 344 7.06 -8.87 -21.70
C LEU A 344 8.16 -9.93 -21.67
N ALA A 345 7.82 -11.21 -21.49
CA ALA A 345 8.81 -12.29 -21.55
C ALA A 345 9.43 -12.43 -22.95
N LEU A 346 8.63 -12.26 -24.00
CA LEU A 346 9.12 -12.30 -25.40
C LEU A 346 10.10 -11.16 -25.72
N GLU A 347 10.03 -10.01 -25.04
CA GLU A 347 11.02 -8.92 -25.18
C GLU A 347 12.44 -9.31 -24.74
N TRP A 348 12.61 -10.40 -23.99
CA TRP A 348 13.92 -10.92 -23.59
C TRP A 348 14.58 -11.79 -24.66
N LEU A 349 13.85 -12.16 -25.72
CA LEU A 349 14.35 -12.99 -26.80
C LEU A 349 14.62 -12.14 -28.04
N ASP A 350 15.68 -12.50 -28.77
CA ASP A 350 15.86 -11.96 -30.12
C ASP A 350 14.85 -12.63 -31.05
N PRO A 351 13.91 -11.89 -31.68
CA PRO A 351 12.88 -12.47 -32.54
C PRO A 351 13.44 -13.17 -33.79
N GLU A 352 14.68 -12.85 -34.19
CA GLU A 352 15.34 -13.50 -35.32
C GLU A 352 16.11 -14.77 -34.91
N SER A 353 16.22 -15.03 -33.61
CA SER A 353 16.87 -16.24 -33.09
C SER A 353 15.95 -17.45 -33.17
N SER A 354 16.52 -18.66 -33.23
CA SER A 354 15.73 -19.89 -33.20
C SER A 354 14.91 -20.04 -31.91
N GLN A 355 15.45 -19.58 -30.78
CA GLN A 355 14.76 -19.60 -29.49
C GLN A 355 13.57 -18.65 -29.48
N GLY A 356 13.74 -17.43 -30.00
CA GLY A 356 12.66 -16.44 -30.13
C GLY A 356 11.52 -16.96 -31.02
N GLN A 357 11.86 -17.49 -32.20
CA GLN A 357 10.88 -18.04 -33.13
C GLN A 357 10.14 -19.26 -32.56
N GLU A 358 10.84 -20.13 -31.82
CA GLU A 358 10.24 -21.30 -31.18
C GLU A 358 9.27 -20.90 -30.06
N ALA A 359 9.67 -19.97 -29.20
CA ALA A 359 8.82 -19.44 -28.14
C ALA A 359 7.58 -18.72 -28.69
N GLU A 360 7.76 -17.85 -29.68
CA GLU A 360 6.66 -17.14 -30.34
C GLU A 360 5.69 -18.12 -31.02
N ALA A 361 6.19 -19.10 -31.78
CA ALA A 361 5.36 -20.09 -32.45
C ALA A 361 4.54 -20.94 -31.46
N ALA A 362 5.06 -21.19 -30.26
CA ALA A 362 4.33 -21.90 -29.22
C ALA A 362 3.26 -21.02 -28.55
N LEU A 363 3.56 -19.75 -28.28
CA LEU A 363 2.74 -18.88 -27.42
C LEU A 363 1.70 -18.05 -28.20
N GLU A 364 1.99 -17.66 -29.43
CA GLU A 364 1.14 -16.78 -30.23
C GLU A 364 -0.29 -17.30 -30.46
N PRO A 365 -0.52 -18.60 -30.76
CA PRO A 365 -1.89 -19.14 -30.89
C PRO A 365 -2.73 -18.97 -29.62
N HIS A 366 -2.09 -19.07 -28.45
CA HIS A 366 -2.78 -18.87 -27.18
C HIS A 366 -3.09 -17.39 -26.94
N LEU A 367 -2.16 -16.48 -27.29
CA LEU A 367 -2.42 -15.05 -27.20
C LEU A 367 -3.59 -14.61 -28.11
N GLU A 368 -3.72 -15.18 -29.32
CA GLU A 368 -4.85 -14.89 -30.22
C GLU A 368 -6.17 -15.34 -29.60
N ALA A 369 -6.24 -16.60 -29.13
CA ALA A 369 -7.43 -17.14 -28.49
C ALA A 369 -7.83 -16.36 -27.22
N LEU A 370 -6.85 -15.98 -26.40
CA LEU A 370 -7.09 -15.18 -25.20
C LEU A 370 -7.61 -13.77 -25.52
N GLY A 371 -7.15 -13.15 -26.61
CA GLY A 371 -7.66 -11.85 -27.07
C GLY A 371 -9.15 -11.91 -27.44
N GLU A 372 -9.54 -12.93 -28.20
CA GLU A 372 -10.95 -13.16 -28.56
C GLU A 372 -11.84 -13.39 -27.34
N LEU A 373 -11.36 -14.21 -26.38
CA LEU A 373 -12.05 -14.48 -25.12
C LEU A 373 -12.16 -13.23 -24.25
N SER A 374 -11.10 -12.43 -24.18
CA SER A 374 -11.07 -11.16 -23.44
C SER A 374 -12.15 -10.20 -23.95
N ALA A 375 -12.30 -10.05 -25.27
CA ALA A 375 -13.34 -9.20 -25.85
C ALA A 375 -14.74 -9.78 -25.58
N ALA A 376 -14.93 -11.09 -25.77
CA ALA A 376 -16.23 -11.75 -25.63
C ALA A 376 -16.82 -11.68 -24.21
N LEU A 377 -15.97 -11.67 -23.17
CA LEU A 377 -16.42 -11.62 -21.77
C LEU A 377 -17.19 -10.34 -21.40
N LEU A 378 -17.09 -9.27 -22.20
CA LEU A 378 -17.89 -8.06 -22.00
C LEU A 378 -19.38 -8.26 -22.34
N GLU A 379 -19.67 -9.15 -23.28
CA GLU A 379 -21.02 -9.40 -23.79
C GLU A 379 -21.57 -10.77 -23.36
N SER A 380 -20.69 -11.72 -23.03
CA SER A 380 -21.02 -13.11 -22.73
C SER A 380 -20.37 -13.61 -21.44
N PRO A 381 -20.83 -13.17 -20.25
CA PRO A 381 -20.29 -13.60 -18.96
C PRO A 381 -20.27 -15.13 -18.75
N GLU A 382 -21.14 -15.87 -19.42
CA GLU A 382 -21.18 -17.34 -19.36
C GLU A 382 -19.93 -18.03 -19.93
N ARG A 383 -19.11 -17.33 -20.72
CA ARG A 383 -17.85 -17.85 -21.28
C ARG A 383 -16.67 -17.83 -20.30
N MET A 384 -16.88 -17.47 -19.03
CA MET A 384 -15.81 -17.46 -18.01
C MET A 384 -15.06 -18.80 -17.90
N GLY A 385 -15.76 -19.94 -18.02
CA GLY A 385 -15.11 -21.25 -17.96
C GLY A 385 -14.10 -21.44 -19.09
N GLU A 386 -14.49 -21.12 -20.33
CA GLU A 386 -13.62 -21.19 -21.51
C GLU A 386 -12.41 -20.25 -21.40
N ALA A 387 -12.63 -19.04 -20.86
CA ALA A 387 -11.57 -18.09 -20.59
C ALA A 387 -10.54 -18.61 -19.58
N LEU A 388 -10.99 -19.25 -18.49
CA LEU A 388 -10.11 -19.83 -17.48
C LEU A 388 -9.34 -21.05 -18.03
N ASP A 389 -9.98 -21.87 -18.86
CA ASP A 389 -9.30 -22.96 -19.57
C ASP A 389 -8.20 -22.40 -20.49
N GLY A 390 -8.48 -21.33 -21.24
CA GLY A 390 -7.50 -20.64 -22.07
C GLY A 390 -6.34 -20.05 -21.27
N PHE A 391 -6.61 -19.48 -20.09
CA PHE A 391 -5.59 -18.98 -19.17
C PHE A 391 -4.66 -20.12 -18.72
N ALA A 392 -5.23 -21.23 -18.26
CA ALA A 392 -4.47 -22.38 -17.76
C ALA A 392 -3.64 -23.02 -18.88
N GLU A 393 -4.20 -23.10 -20.08
CA GLU A 393 -3.50 -23.60 -21.27
C GLU A 393 -2.29 -22.73 -21.63
N CYS A 394 -2.46 -21.42 -21.68
CA CYS A 394 -1.36 -20.49 -21.96
C CYS A 394 -0.25 -20.60 -20.90
N ALA A 395 -0.61 -20.70 -19.62
CA ALA A 395 0.36 -20.86 -18.54
C ALA A 395 1.13 -22.19 -18.61
N ARG A 396 0.44 -23.27 -18.99
CA ARG A 396 1.06 -24.58 -19.23
C ARG A 396 2.02 -24.53 -20.42
N THR A 397 1.59 -23.97 -21.56
CA THR A 397 2.44 -23.85 -22.74
C THR A 397 3.68 -23.01 -22.43
N PHE A 398 3.56 -21.90 -21.69
CA PHE A 398 4.73 -21.14 -21.25
C PHE A 398 5.69 -22.00 -20.43
N SER A 399 5.18 -22.82 -19.51
CA SER A 399 6.01 -23.72 -18.69
C SER A 399 6.76 -24.75 -19.54
N GLU A 400 6.16 -25.22 -20.64
CA GLU A 400 6.79 -26.16 -21.59
C GLU A 400 7.95 -25.53 -22.37
N VAL A 401 7.89 -24.22 -22.62
CA VAL A 401 8.96 -23.47 -23.31
C VAL A 401 9.81 -22.61 -22.38
N ALA A 402 9.67 -22.77 -21.06
CA ALA A 402 10.32 -21.91 -20.06
C ALA A 402 11.86 -21.92 -20.18
N GLU A 403 12.45 -23.03 -20.61
CA GLU A 403 13.90 -23.17 -20.82
C GLU A 403 14.46 -22.30 -21.96
N LEU A 404 13.59 -21.78 -22.84
CA LEU A 404 13.98 -20.83 -23.88
C LEU A 404 14.21 -19.42 -23.33
N PHE A 405 13.71 -19.12 -22.13
CA PHE A 405 13.79 -17.80 -21.50
C PHE A 405 14.94 -17.74 -20.48
N PRO A 406 15.44 -16.53 -20.17
CA PRO A 406 16.32 -16.33 -19.02
C PRO A 406 15.67 -16.84 -17.72
N GLU A 407 16.46 -17.47 -16.85
CA GLU A 407 16.01 -18.06 -15.58
C GLU A 407 15.12 -17.11 -14.74
N PRO A 408 15.47 -15.81 -14.53
CA PRO A 408 14.59 -14.90 -13.79
C PRO A 408 13.20 -14.68 -14.40
N ILE A 409 13.06 -14.85 -15.72
CA ILE A 409 11.78 -14.73 -16.43
C ILE A 409 10.97 -16.01 -16.29
N ALA A 410 11.61 -17.17 -16.46
CA ALA A 410 10.99 -18.47 -16.26
C ALA A 410 10.45 -18.61 -14.82
N GLU A 411 11.25 -18.25 -13.81
CA GLU A 411 10.89 -18.37 -12.40
C GLU A 411 9.76 -17.41 -11.98
N SER A 412 9.72 -16.20 -12.53
CA SER A 412 8.75 -15.17 -12.13
C SER A 412 7.40 -15.26 -12.85
N PHE A 413 7.30 -16.03 -13.94
CA PHE A 413 6.12 -16.01 -14.81
C PHE A 413 4.83 -16.40 -14.10
N LEU A 414 4.83 -17.51 -13.34
CA LEU A 414 3.65 -18.02 -12.64
C LEU A 414 3.36 -17.31 -11.31
N GLY A 415 4.22 -16.37 -10.89
CA GLY A 415 4.04 -15.60 -9.65
C GLY A 415 3.00 -14.49 -9.80
N PHE A 416 1.73 -14.82 -10.08
CA PHE A 416 0.66 -13.85 -10.27
C PHE A 416 0.21 -13.16 -8.97
N GLY A 417 0.33 -13.88 -7.84
CA GLY A 417 -0.07 -13.42 -6.52
C GLY A 417 -1.59 -13.40 -6.27
N TYR A 418 -2.39 -14.09 -7.07
CA TYR A 418 -3.85 -14.09 -6.88
C TYR A 418 -4.26 -14.85 -5.62
N ARG A 419 -5.21 -14.26 -4.88
CA ARG A 419 -5.83 -14.87 -3.68
C ARG A 419 -7.28 -15.30 -3.88
N PHE A 420 -7.87 -14.90 -5.01
CA PHE A 420 -9.30 -15.05 -5.29
C PHE A 420 -9.63 -16.20 -6.27
N VAL A 421 -8.61 -16.90 -6.77
CA VAL A 421 -8.69 -18.06 -7.69
C VAL A 421 -7.40 -18.86 -7.60
N ASP A 422 -7.50 -20.19 -7.55
CA ASP A 422 -6.37 -21.13 -7.43
C ASP A 422 -5.27 -20.67 -6.48
N ALA A 423 -5.68 -20.15 -5.31
CA ALA A 423 -4.80 -19.43 -4.39
C ALA A 423 -3.59 -20.28 -3.94
N ASP A 424 -3.77 -21.59 -3.81
CA ASP A 424 -2.67 -22.52 -3.45
C ASP A 424 -1.60 -22.59 -4.55
N VAL A 425 -1.98 -22.57 -5.83
CA VAL A 425 -1.05 -22.62 -6.96
C VAL A 425 -0.19 -21.36 -6.99
N PHE A 426 -0.81 -20.19 -6.86
CA PHE A 426 -0.09 -18.92 -6.90
C PHE A 426 0.67 -18.64 -5.60
N ALA A 427 0.20 -19.14 -4.46
CA ALA A 427 0.96 -19.11 -3.22
C ALA A 427 2.23 -19.97 -3.35
N GLN A 428 2.14 -21.17 -3.94
CA GLN A 428 3.30 -22.01 -4.19
C GLN A 428 4.32 -21.33 -5.10
N ALA A 429 3.88 -20.65 -6.17
CA ALA A 429 4.76 -19.88 -7.04
C ALA A 429 5.47 -18.72 -6.30
N GLY A 430 4.78 -18.05 -5.36
CA GLY A 430 5.35 -16.95 -4.57
C GLY A 430 6.11 -17.38 -3.30
N ALA A 431 6.11 -18.67 -2.95
CA ALA A 431 6.57 -19.15 -1.64
C ALA A 431 8.07 -18.88 -1.39
N MET A 432 8.91 -18.96 -2.43
CA MET A 432 10.34 -18.66 -2.32
C MET A 432 10.59 -17.18 -1.99
N GLN A 433 9.87 -16.27 -2.64
CA GLN A 433 9.95 -14.83 -2.34
C GLN A 433 9.50 -14.56 -0.90
N LEU A 434 8.43 -15.23 -0.44
CA LEU A 434 7.99 -15.08 0.94
C LEU A 434 9.00 -15.64 1.95
N ALA A 435 9.64 -16.77 1.66
CA ALA A 435 10.68 -17.34 2.51
C ALA A 435 11.88 -16.39 2.67
N GLN A 436 12.32 -15.75 1.59
CA GLN A 436 13.34 -14.68 1.64
C GLN A 436 12.89 -13.51 2.52
N GLY A 437 11.60 -13.15 2.46
CA GLY A 437 11.03 -12.13 3.33
C GLY A 437 11.03 -12.53 4.81
N ILE A 438 10.76 -13.80 5.13
CA ILE A 438 10.82 -14.31 6.50
C ILE A 438 12.25 -14.26 7.02
N GLU A 439 13.23 -14.67 6.20
CA GLU A 439 14.66 -14.61 6.52
C GLU A 439 15.11 -13.17 6.83
N ASP A 440 14.69 -12.21 6.01
CA ASP A 440 14.98 -10.79 6.21
C ASP A 440 14.25 -10.20 7.44
N ALA A 441 12.99 -10.57 7.66
CA ALA A 441 12.18 -10.02 8.76
C ALA A 441 12.54 -10.57 10.14
N ALA A 442 12.92 -11.84 10.21
CA ALA A 442 13.08 -12.61 11.44
C ALA A 442 14.16 -13.70 11.27
N PRO A 443 15.44 -13.32 11.06
CA PRO A 443 16.51 -14.25 10.71
C PRO A 443 16.75 -15.35 11.75
N GLN A 444 16.59 -15.06 13.05
CA GLN A 444 16.78 -16.07 14.09
C GLN A 444 15.63 -17.07 14.11
N THR A 445 14.39 -16.59 13.96
CA THR A 445 13.22 -17.45 13.80
C THR A 445 13.34 -18.31 12.55
N PHE A 446 13.75 -17.73 11.43
CA PHE A 446 13.95 -18.45 10.16
C PHE A 446 14.96 -19.59 10.30
N ALA A 447 16.10 -19.34 10.96
CA ALA A 447 17.12 -20.37 11.22
C ALA A 447 16.64 -21.52 12.12
N MET A 448 15.55 -21.32 12.87
CA MET A 448 14.92 -22.34 13.70
C MET A 448 13.80 -23.13 12.97
N LEU A 449 13.38 -22.71 11.78
CA LEU A 449 12.39 -23.44 10.97
C LEU A 449 13.00 -24.73 10.42
N THR A 450 12.23 -25.82 10.49
CA THR A 450 12.68 -27.12 9.96
C THR A 450 12.64 -27.15 8.42
N ASP A 451 11.59 -26.57 7.84
CA ASP A 451 11.43 -26.38 6.40
C ASP A 451 10.90 -24.96 6.14
N PRO A 452 11.77 -24.02 5.72
CA PRO A 452 11.34 -22.64 5.51
C PRO A 452 10.34 -22.45 4.37
N LEU A 453 10.40 -23.29 3.33
CA LEU A 453 9.51 -23.14 2.16
C LEU A 453 8.11 -23.63 2.50
N ASP A 454 7.99 -24.79 3.17
CA ASP A 454 6.71 -25.30 3.67
C ASP A 454 6.11 -24.35 4.71
N SER A 455 6.96 -23.74 5.56
CA SER A 455 6.52 -22.73 6.54
C SER A 455 6.00 -21.47 5.86
N ALA A 456 6.68 -20.99 4.82
CA ALA A 456 6.21 -19.85 4.02
C ALA A 456 4.85 -20.16 3.37
N LEU A 457 4.70 -21.34 2.76
CA LEU A 457 3.43 -21.75 2.15
C LEU A 457 2.31 -21.85 3.21
N ALA A 458 2.57 -22.49 4.35
CA ALA A 458 1.61 -22.61 5.45
C ALA A 458 1.22 -21.24 6.03
N LEU A 459 2.16 -20.29 6.10
CA LEU A 459 1.88 -18.92 6.48
C LEU A 459 0.87 -18.26 5.53
N THR A 460 0.96 -18.49 4.21
CA THR A 460 -0.02 -17.93 3.26
C THR A 460 -1.44 -18.46 3.43
N GLN A 461 -1.60 -19.63 4.05
CA GLN A 461 -2.90 -20.27 4.28
C GLN A 461 -3.53 -19.85 5.61
N TRP A 462 -2.78 -19.14 6.45
CA TRP A 462 -3.28 -18.60 7.70
C TRP A 462 -4.21 -17.41 7.45
N GLU A 463 -5.36 -17.39 8.11
CA GLU A 463 -6.38 -16.32 8.00
C GLU A 463 -5.80 -14.91 8.27
N GLY A 464 -4.81 -14.82 9.16
CA GLY A 464 -4.13 -13.56 9.48
C GLY A 464 -3.03 -13.15 8.51
N PHE A 465 -2.76 -13.89 7.43
CA PHE A 465 -1.71 -13.55 6.46
C PHE A 465 -1.95 -12.20 5.77
N GLU A 466 -3.22 -11.85 5.56
CA GLU A 466 -3.58 -10.56 4.96
C GLU A 466 -3.64 -9.45 6.01
N ALA A 467 -3.32 -9.70 7.29
CA ALA A 467 -3.33 -8.65 8.30
C ALA A 467 -2.31 -7.54 7.99
N PRO A 468 -2.66 -6.27 8.22
CA PRO A 468 -1.77 -5.15 7.94
C PRO A 468 -0.54 -5.17 8.86
N GLY A 469 0.57 -4.64 8.36
CA GLY A 469 1.85 -4.55 9.09
C GLY A 469 2.97 -5.33 8.43
N ARG A 470 4.08 -5.49 9.15
CA ARG A 470 5.30 -6.18 8.68
C ARG A 470 5.15 -7.70 8.72
N LEU A 471 5.96 -8.38 7.92
CA LEU A 471 5.97 -9.84 7.85
C LEU A 471 6.35 -10.50 9.18
N SER A 472 7.26 -9.93 9.98
CA SER A 472 7.64 -10.45 11.29
C SER A 472 6.46 -10.55 12.27
N GLY A 473 5.59 -9.54 12.29
CA GLY A 473 4.37 -9.55 13.10
C GLY A 473 3.38 -10.64 12.66
N ARG A 474 3.22 -10.84 11.36
CA ARG A 474 2.38 -11.92 10.81
C ARG A 474 2.96 -13.31 11.08
N LEU A 475 4.27 -13.47 10.94
CA LEU A 475 4.98 -14.71 11.27
C LEU A 475 4.75 -15.09 12.73
N HIS A 476 4.93 -14.14 13.65
CA HIS A 476 4.62 -14.34 15.06
C HIS A 476 3.15 -14.75 15.27
N GLY A 477 2.19 -14.04 14.68
CA GLY A 477 0.77 -14.38 14.80
C GLY A 477 0.44 -15.80 14.32
N TRP A 478 1.02 -16.21 13.19
CA TRP A 478 0.89 -17.57 12.68
C TRP A 478 1.51 -18.61 13.62
N LEU A 479 2.75 -18.40 14.10
CA LEU A 479 3.42 -19.32 15.02
C LEU A 479 2.66 -19.48 16.34
N VAL A 480 2.09 -18.39 16.88
CA VAL A 480 1.21 -18.45 18.05
C VAL A 480 -0.02 -19.30 17.77
N ALA A 481 -0.64 -19.15 16.60
CA ALA A 481 -1.81 -19.94 16.21
C ALA A 481 -1.49 -21.43 16.03
N GLN A 482 -0.28 -21.77 15.54
CA GLN A 482 0.12 -23.15 15.30
C GLN A 482 0.71 -23.86 16.53
N LEU A 483 1.50 -23.15 17.34
CA LEU A 483 2.35 -23.74 18.38
C LEU A 483 1.99 -23.26 19.80
N GLY A 484 1.21 -22.18 19.91
CA GLY A 484 0.90 -21.51 21.17
C GLY A 484 1.88 -20.38 21.52
N PRO A 485 1.49 -19.47 22.42
CA PRO A 485 2.27 -18.26 22.74
C PRO A 485 3.56 -18.54 23.53
N GLU A 486 3.58 -19.59 24.36
CA GLU A 486 4.73 -19.95 25.19
C GLU A 486 5.75 -20.85 24.46
N HIS A 487 5.51 -21.19 23.19
CA HIS A 487 6.43 -22.03 22.44
C HIS A 487 7.73 -21.24 22.14
N PRO A 488 8.95 -21.81 22.31
CA PRO A 488 10.20 -21.08 22.12
C PRO A 488 10.34 -20.40 20.75
N LEU A 489 9.81 -21.02 19.69
CA LEU A 489 9.80 -20.44 18.35
C LEU A 489 8.84 -19.23 18.24
N SER A 490 7.67 -19.29 18.89
CA SER A 490 6.72 -18.17 18.95
C SER A 490 7.31 -17.00 19.75
N GLU A 491 7.96 -17.28 20.87
CA GLU A 491 8.67 -16.28 21.69
C GLU A 491 9.82 -15.61 20.93
N GLN A 492 10.62 -16.38 20.16
CA GLN A 492 11.66 -15.81 19.30
C GLN A 492 11.08 -14.88 18.23
N ALA A 493 10.01 -15.30 17.54
CA ALA A 493 9.33 -14.48 16.55
C ALA A 493 8.71 -13.22 17.17
N ARG A 494 8.17 -13.33 18.39
CA ARG A 494 7.65 -12.19 19.16
C ARG A 494 8.74 -11.16 19.44
N PHE A 495 9.95 -11.61 19.82
CA PHE A 495 11.08 -10.72 20.06
C PHE A 495 11.53 -10.00 18.79
N GLU A 496 11.65 -10.71 17.66
CA GLU A 496 12.05 -10.09 16.38
C GLU A 496 10.97 -9.15 15.82
N ALA A 497 9.69 -9.47 16.03
CA ALA A 497 8.58 -8.56 15.72
C ALA A 497 8.61 -7.29 16.59
N PHE A 498 8.84 -7.44 17.89
CA PHE A 498 9.01 -6.32 18.84
C PHE A 498 10.18 -5.40 18.43
N ALA A 499 11.33 -5.99 18.07
CA ALA A 499 12.50 -5.24 17.63
C ALA A 499 12.25 -4.42 16.36
N ASN A 500 11.35 -4.88 15.48
CA ASN A 500 11.05 -4.27 14.19
C ASN A 500 9.73 -3.48 14.15
N GLU A 501 9.08 -3.25 15.29
CA GLU A 501 7.81 -2.53 15.37
C GLU A 501 7.93 -1.05 14.89
N GLU A 502 6.86 -0.49 14.34
CA GLU A 502 6.79 0.94 14.02
C GLU A 502 6.46 1.79 15.26
N PRO A 503 7.01 3.01 15.39
CA PRO A 503 7.88 3.70 14.45
C PRO A 503 9.35 3.23 14.53
N ARG A 504 10.07 3.32 13.40
CA ARG A 504 11.51 2.93 13.32
C ARG A 504 12.49 4.09 13.31
N HIS A 505 12.01 5.32 13.23
CA HIS A 505 12.83 6.52 13.23
C HIS A 505 12.26 7.62 14.13
N ASP A 506 13.15 8.41 14.71
CA ASP A 506 12.85 9.63 15.45
C ASP A 506 13.70 10.76 14.89
N GLU A 507 13.22 11.41 13.81
CA GLU A 507 13.98 12.44 13.10
C GLU A 507 14.40 13.60 14.02
N GLU A 508 13.52 14.00 14.95
CA GLU A 508 13.83 15.08 15.87
C GLU A 508 14.93 14.66 16.86
N ALA A 509 14.90 13.42 17.37
CA ALA A 509 15.96 12.93 18.22
C ALA A 509 17.29 12.82 17.46
N THR A 510 17.29 12.26 16.25
CA THR A 510 18.49 12.15 15.41
C THR A 510 19.13 13.51 15.12
N LEU A 511 18.32 14.56 14.93
CA LEU A 511 18.81 15.88 14.58
C LEU A 511 19.19 16.76 15.78
N PHE A 512 18.48 16.60 16.91
CA PHE A 512 18.51 17.59 17.98
C PHE A 512 18.72 17.03 19.38
N ALA A 513 18.62 15.70 19.59
CA ALA A 513 18.94 15.13 20.89
C ALA A 513 20.42 15.32 21.22
N ALA A 514 20.69 15.62 22.48
CA ALA A 514 22.04 15.76 23.00
C ALA A 514 22.18 15.01 24.32
N LEU A 515 23.42 14.72 24.71
CA LEU A 515 23.74 14.31 26.07
C LEU A 515 24.18 15.55 26.87
N PRO A 516 23.69 15.71 28.11
CA PRO A 516 24.21 16.75 29.00
C PRO A 516 25.67 16.43 29.38
N GLU A 517 26.43 17.44 29.83
CA GLU A 517 27.86 17.24 30.17
C GLU A 517 28.07 16.32 31.39
N HIS A 518 27.09 16.26 32.28
CA HIS A 518 27.06 15.41 33.47
C HIS A 518 25.60 15.17 33.89
N PRO A 519 25.29 14.05 34.57
CA PRO A 519 23.92 13.70 34.95
C PRO A 519 23.19 14.80 35.72
N GLU A 520 23.86 15.48 36.66
CA GLU A 520 23.24 16.50 37.51
C GLU A 520 22.89 17.78 36.74
N ALA A 521 23.42 17.96 35.54
CA ALA A 521 23.06 19.08 34.68
C ALA A 521 21.57 19.02 34.28
N LEU A 522 20.95 17.83 34.27
CA LEU A 522 19.52 17.66 33.98
C LEU A 522 18.60 18.35 35.01
N LEU A 523 19.10 18.61 36.22
CA LEU A 523 18.36 19.33 37.27
C LEU A 523 18.39 20.85 37.08
N THR A 524 19.35 21.37 36.30
CA THR A 524 19.66 22.80 36.26
C THR A 524 19.62 23.40 34.85
N GLN A 525 19.86 22.60 33.82
CA GLN A 525 19.83 23.05 32.43
C GLN A 525 18.43 22.95 31.84
N GLU A 526 17.99 24.03 31.19
CA GLU A 526 16.71 24.05 30.49
C GLU A 526 16.73 23.10 29.28
N GLY A 527 15.70 22.28 29.15
CA GLY A 527 15.49 21.41 28.00
C GLY A 527 14.20 20.61 28.12
N ARG A 528 13.83 19.91 27.05
CA ARG A 528 12.67 19.03 27.02
C ARG A 528 13.14 17.58 27.04
N LEU A 529 12.71 16.83 28.05
CA LEU A 529 12.83 15.38 28.09
C LEU A 529 11.59 14.74 27.47
N ARG A 530 11.80 13.70 26.66
CA ARG A 530 10.72 12.84 26.17
C ARG A 530 11.27 11.45 25.85
N PRO A 531 10.42 10.41 25.81
CA PRO A 531 10.82 9.13 25.25
C PRO A 531 11.29 9.30 23.79
N ASN A 532 12.20 8.44 23.35
CA ASN A 532 12.44 8.25 21.92
C ASN A 532 11.12 7.81 21.27
N ALA A 533 10.80 8.34 20.08
CA ALA A 533 9.54 8.01 19.39
C ALA A 533 9.43 6.51 19.11
N THR A 534 10.59 5.83 18.99
CA THR A 534 10.73 4.40 18.75
C THR A 534 10.87 3.59 20.05
N LEU A 535 10.70 4.19 21.23
CA LEU A 535 10.76 3.49 22.50
C LEU A 535 9.63 2.46 22.60
N ARG A 536 9.98 1.24 23.00
CA ARG A 536 9.04 0.14 23.26
C ARG A 536 9.49 -0.67 24.48
N ARG A 537 8.55 -1.23 25.22
CA ARG A 537 8.80 -2.00 26.45
C ARG A 537 8.05 -3.33 26.39
N ALA A 538 8.69 -4.40 26.82
CA ALA A 538 8.10 -5.75 26.88
C ALA A 538 8.87 -6.64 27.86
N ALA A 539 8.32 -7.80 28.19
CA ALA A 539 9.01 -8.81 29.02
C ALA A 539 9.37 -10.05 28.19
N PHE A 540 10.59 -10.56 28.31
CA PHE A 540 11.07 -11.78 27.61
C PHE A 540 11.90 -12.66 28.55
N ASP A 541 12.02 -13.94 28.24
CA ASP A 541 12.94 -14.84 28.95
C ASP A 541 14.40 -14.38 28.79
N ALA A 542 15.15 -14.38 29.88
CA ALA A 542 16.57 -14.01 29.89
C ALA A 542 17.39 -14.80 28.87
N SER A 543 17.13 -16.11 28.74
CA SER A 543 17.81 -16.99 27.79
C SER A 543 17.57 -16.59 26.32
N LEU A 544 16.40 -16.03 26.01
CA LEU A 544 16.07 -15.51 24.68
C LEU A 544 16.84 -14.22 24.38
N ILE A 545 16.89 -13.31 25.35
CA ILE A 545 17.64 -12.05 25.27
C ILE A 545 19.13 -12.34 25.05
N THR A 546 19.73 -13.20 25.87
CA THR A 546 21.15 -13.60 25.74
C THR A 546 21.45 -14.24 24.40
N ARG A 547 20.56 -15.12 23.91
CA ARG A 547 20.73 -15.77 22.59
C ARG A 547 20.68 -14.76 21.45
N THR A 548 19.74 -13.81 21.50
CA THR A 548 19.49 -12.90 20.37
C THR A 548 20.50 -11.75 20.33
N ILE A 549 20.87 -11.19 21.49
CA ILE A 549 21.82 -10.07 21.59
C ILE A 549 23.27 -10.56 21.60
N GLY A 550 23.50 -11.83 21.96
CA GLY A 550 24.84 -12.42 22.08
C GLY A 550 25.63 -11.90 23.30
N GLN A 551 24.96 -11.25 24.26
CA GLN A 551 25.55 -10.75 25.49
C GLN A 551 25.04 -11.54 26.69
N ALA A 552 25.98 -12.00 27.53
CA ALA A 552 25.64 -12.65 28.79
C ALA A 552 24.97 -11.62 29.71
N LEU A 553 23.80 -11.97 30.22
CA LEU A 553 23.15 -11.20 31.28
C LEU A 553 23.94 -11.38 32.60
N PRO A 554 23.77 -10.48 33.58
CA PRO A 554 24.37 -10.65 34.91
C PRO A 554 24.03 -12.03 35.52
N GLU A 555 24.94 -12.60 36.32
CA GLU A 555 24.75 -13.94 36.91
C GLU A 555 23.45 -14.01 37.73
N GLY A 556 22.64 -15.06 37.52
CA GLY A 556 21.43 -15.35 38.31
C GLY A 556 20.09 -15.18 37.58
N HIS A 557 20.09 -14.90 36.27
CA HIS A 557 18.87 -14.59 35.50
C HIS A 557 18.36 -15.68 34.55
N ASP A 558 19.05 -16.82 34.41
CA ASP A 558 18.86 -17.79 33.30
C ASP A 558 17.42 -18.31 33.08
N ASP A 559 16.57 -18.31 34.12
CA ASP A 559 15.16 -18.75 34.06
C ASP A 559 14.15 -17.63 34.42
N THR A 560 14.57 -16.36 34.39
CA THR A 560 13.70 -15.22 34.75
C THR A 560 13.19 -14.50 33.51
N ARG A 561 11.90 -14.11 33.52
CA ARG A 561 11.38 -13.10 32.61
C ARG A 561 11.90 -11.74 33.04
N LEU A 562 12.49 -11.02 32.10
CA LEU A 562 13.05 -9.69 32.31
C LEU A 562 12.23 -8.67 31.54
N ASP A 563 11.84 -7.60 32.22
CA ASP A 563 11.34 -6.40 31.57
C ASP A 563 12.49 -5.72 30.82
N VAL A 564 12.25 -5.35 29.57
CA VAL A 564 13.24 -4.69 28.71
C VAL A 564 12.64 -3.45 28.07
N ALA A 565 13.47 -2.44 27.90
CA ALA A 565 13.19 -1.26 27.11
C ALA A 565 14.09 -1.24 25.88
N ALA A 566 13.54 -0.92 24.72
CA ALA A 566 14.28 -0.88 23.47
C ALA A 566 13.92 0.32 22.60
N ALA A 567 14.87 0.79 21.79
CA ALA A 567 14.68 1.82 20.77
C ALA A 567 15.51 1.49 19.53
N LEU A 568 15.07 1.96 18.37
CA LEU A 568 15.83 1.89 17.12
C LEU A 568 16.54 3.22 16.90
N VAL A 569 17.87 3.15 16.79
CA VAL A 569 18.76 4.31 16.64
C VAL A 569 19.66 4.06 15.46
N ASP A 570 19.50 4.84 14.39
CA ASP A 570 20.22 4.68 13.12
C ASP A 570 20.16 3.23 12.58
N GLY A 571 18.98 2.61 12.70
CA GLY A 571 18.73 1.23 12.26
C GLY A 571 19.25 0.15 13.22
N GLN A 572 19.88 0.52 14.34
CA GLN A 572 20.36 -0.43 15.35
C GLN A 572 19.41 -0.51 16.54
N LEU A 573 19.08 -1.73 16.97
CA LEU A 573 18.31 -1.94 18.19
C LEU A 573 19.21 -1.69 19.41
N ARG A 574 18.85 -0.68 20.22
CA ARG A 574 19.36 -0.49 21.58
C ARG A 574 18.38 -1.14 22.53
N LEU A 575 18.88 -2.00 23.41
CA LEU A 575 18.05 -2.73 24.37
C LEU A 575 18.72 -2.70 25.74
N VAL A 576 17.95 -2.37 26.77
CA VAL A 576 18.37 -2.41 28.17
C VAL A 576 17.39 -3.28 28.96
N VAL A 577 17.90 -3.97 29.97
CA VAL A 577 17.06 -4.60 30.99
C VAL A 577 16.55 -3.50 31.92
N GLU A 578 15.25 -3.48 32.14
CA GLU A 578 14.59 -2.43 32.90
C GLU A 578 14.81 -2.65 34.41
N SER A 579 15.48 -1.70 35.06
CA SER A 579 15.49 -1.60 36.52
C SER A 579 14.22 -0.90 37.03
N PRO A 580 13.86 -1.02 38.33
CA PRO A 580 12.75 -0.27 38.90
C PRO A 580 12.85 1.25 38.67
N GLU A 581 14.08 1.79 38.69
CA GLU A 581 14.35 3.21 38.43
C GLU A 581 14.08 3.57 36.96
N PHE A 582 14.52 2.75 36.00
CA PHE A 582 14.23 2.96 34.58
C PHE A 582 12.73 2.95 34.32
N GLY A 583 12.03 1.95 34.85
CA GLY A 583 10.57 1.84 34.69
C GLY A 583 9.85 3.08 35.19
N SER A 584 10.19 3.55 36.39
CA SER A 584 9.60 4.76 36.96
C SER A 584 9.87 6.00 36.10
N ILE A 585 11.08 6.18 35.57
CA ILE A 585 11.43 7.31 34.70
C ILE A 585 10.63 7.26 33.39
N LEU A 586 10.57 6.10 32.74
CA LEU A 586 9.85 5.92 31.48
C LEU A 586 8.34 6.14 31.66
N ASP A 587 7.76 5.66 32.77
CA ASP A 587 6.35 5.87 33.10
C ASP A 587 6.02 7.37 33.22
N HIS A 588 6.83 8.14 33.96
CA HIS A 588 6.65 9.60 34.10
C HIS A 588 6.75 10.32 32.75
N LEU A 589 7.74 9.95 31.93
CA LEU A 589 7.94 10.56 30.61
C LEU A 589 6.79 10.24 29.64
N GLN A 590 6.27 9.00 29.68
CA GLN A 590 5.12 8.59 28.86
C GLN A 590 3.81 9.24 29.34
N ALA A 591 3.67 9.50 30.64
CA ALA A 591 2.56 10.25 31.20
C ALA A 591 2.61 11.76 30.87
N GLY A 592 3.78 12.26 30.44
CA GLY A 592 4.01 13.68 30.18
C GLY A 592 4.18 14.51 31.45
N ASP A 593 4.61 13.88 32.54
CA ASP A 593 4.87 14.56 33.81
C ASP A 593 6.05 15.51 33.69
N ALA A 594 5.90 16.71 34.25
CA ALA A 594 6.96 17.71 34.24
C ALA A 594 8.18 17.20 35.03
N PRO A 595 9.42 17.27 34.51
CA PRO A 595 10.61 16.74 35.17
C PRO A 595 10.77 17.21 36.62
N GLU A 596 10.40 18.45 36.94
CA GLU A 596 10.50 19.03 38.29
C GLU A 596 9.62 18.32 39.33
N SER A 597 8.64 17.52 38.89
CA SER A 597 7.72 16.80 39.76
C SER A 597 8.24 15.42 40.19
N TRP A 598 9.22 14.86 39.50
CA TRP A 598 9.69 13.49 39.72
C TRP A 598 11.21 13.31 39.65
N LEU A 599 11.94 14.16 38.92
CA LEU A 599 13.38 14.01 38.74
C LEU A 599 14.12 14.44 40.01
N THR A 600 14.75 13.47 40.69
CA THR A 600 15.59 13.68 41.87
C THR A 600 17.07 13.43 41.54
N PRO A 601 18.02 13.86 42.40
CA PRO A 601 19.44 13.55 42.21
C PRO A 601 19.73 12.06 42.04
N GLU A 602 18.99 11.20 42.74
CA GLU A 602 19.17 9.73 42.66
C GLU A 602 18.72 9.14 41.32
N LEU A 603 17.82 9.82 40.61
CA LEU A 603 17.35 9.42 39.29
C LEU A 603 18.16 10.03 38.14
N CYS A 604 19.11 10.94 38.42
CA CYS A 604 19.91 11.58 37.37
C CYS A 604 20.81 10.57 36.66
N GLU A 605 21.50 9.69 37.40
CA GLU A 605 22.35 8.63 36.83
C GLU A 605 21.53 7.63 36.00
N PRO A 606 20.43 7.03 36.52
CA PRO A 606 19.58 6.17 35.71
C PRO A 606 19.00 6.85 34.45
N LEU A 607 18.58 8.12 34.56
CA LEU A 607 18.11 8.89 33.40
C LEU A 607 19.22 9.13 32.39
N TYR A 608 20.44 9.41 32.86
CA TYR A 608 21.60 9.60 32.00
C TYR A 608 21.95 8.33 31.22
N GLU A 609 21.86 7.16 31.84
CA GLU A 609 22.05 5.87 31.15
C GLU A 609 20.98 5.62 30.08
N LEU A 610 19.71 5.99 30.34
CA LEU A 610 18.65 5.93 29.34
C LEU A 610 18.89 6.90 28.17
N LEU A 611 19.49 8.07 28.42
CA LEU A 611 19.89 9.03 27.39
C LEU A 611 21.08 8.50 26.56
N GLU A 612 22.09 7.91 27.20
CA GLU A 612 23.24 7.30 26.51
C GLU A 612 22.80 6.15 25.59
N ASN A 613 21.81 5.37 26.02
CA ASN A 613 21.20 4.32 25.20
C ASN A 613 20.13 4.85 24.23
N SER A 614 19.89 6.17 24.21
CA SER A 614 18.92 6.86 23.33
C SER A 614 17.48 6.34 23.44
N LEU A 615 17.14 5.74 24.59
CA LEU A 615 15.77 5.34 24.94
C LEU A 615 14.94 6.55 25.36
N VAL A 616 15.61 7.54 25.96
CA VAL A 616 15.09 8.86 26.26
C VAL A 616 15.86 9.88 25.42
N CYS A 617 15.22 10.99 25.09
CA CYS A 617 15.82 12.10 24.38
C CYS A 617 15.78 13.35 25.25
N TRP A 618 16.93 14.02 25.37
CA TRP A 618 17.01 15.37 25.92
C TRP A 618 17.25 16.36 24.80
N LEU A 619 16.31 17.30 24.65
CA LEU A 619 16.33 18.35 23.64
C LEU A 619 16.67 19.67 24.35
N PRO A 620 17.93 20.13 24.30
CA PRO A 620 18.37 21.31 25.04
C PRO A 620 17.64 22.57 24.57
N ALA A 621 17.32 23.47 25.50
CA ALA A 621 16.74 24.76 25.14
C ALA A 621 17.76 25.61 24.34
N PRO A 622 17.32 26.37 23.32
CA PRO A 622 18.20 27.30 22.63
C PRO A 622 18.79 28.30 23.63
N ARG A 623 20.12 28.49 23.61
CA ARG A 623 20.78 29.53 24.41
C ARG A 623 20.20 30.89 24.04
N ARG A 624 19.56 31.56 25.00
CA ARG A 624 19.20 32.97 24.86
C ARG A 624 20.47 33.76 25.07
N GLY A 625 20.88 34.52 24.05
CA GLY A 625 22.03 35.43 24.19
C GLY A 625 21.66 36.54 25.17
N ASP A 626 22.38 36.59 26.28
CA ASP A 626 22.34 37.72 27.23
C ASP A 626 23.04 38.96 26.66
#